data_AF-A0AAW8NL93-F1
#
_entry.id   AF-A0AAW8NL93-F1
#
_cell.length_a   1.000
_cell.length_b   1.000
_cell.length_c   1.000
_cell.angle_alpha   90.00
_cell.angle_beta   90.00
_cell.angle_gamma   90.00
#
_symmetry.space_group_name_H-M   'P 1'
#
loop_
_entity.id
_entity.type
_entity.pdbx_description
1 polymer ?
#
loop_
_entity_poly.entity_id
_entity_poly.type
_entity_poly.pdbx_seq_one_letter_code
_entity_poly.pdbx_strand_id
1 'polypeptide(L)'
;MTTNPPKQVQTAAQTESVQGVNQDVSFKWLIILLALVAACLNGLYFMNFNGGWGNQADFGAFGDFLGGVLNPILGFATVGLLIWSLKMQMNELALSREQLSLTRQELKETKEETALSRQALEDQVTHLQKEASLNELMRLMSDLREQFKAICTSKVKTNNDLKNILINIPMDFYWTHKAIDNLRINKLLYEEPTIAASDSQELIIYLRNSFEYGTTERRPTQWHDLETLLTQFGRLVIKYHQLSSNPTFANIYINEAKGMLKPFQDIFATEEVAIVLGQIDGILYQSKQSELVD
;
A
#
# COMPACT_ATOMS: atom_id res chain seq x y z
N MET A 1 9.99 -8.78 6.84
CA MET A 1 10.97 -8.11 7.73
C MET A 1 12.37 -8.48 7.25
N THR A 2 12.92 -7.69 6.34
CA THR A 2 14.34 -7.77 5.96
C THR A 2 14.99 -6.55 6.58
N THR A 3 15.48 -6.69 7.80
CA THR A 3 16.28 -5.64 8.45
C THR A 3 17.62 -5.61 7.73
N ASN A 4 17.69 -4.85 6.64
CA ASN A 4 18.98 -4.38 6.16
C ASN A 4 19.53 -3.51 7.30
N PRO A 5 20.69 -3.81 7.87
CA PRO A 5 21.29 -2.94 8.86
C PRO A 5 21.49 -1.57 8.19
N PRO A 6 21.39 -0.45 8.94
CA PRO A 6 21.78 0.83 8.39
C PRO A 6 23.18 0.66 7.81
N LYS A 7 23.36 0.95 6.52
CA LYS A 7 24.71 1.07 5.96
C LYS A 7 25.41 2.05 6.89
N GLN A 8 26.45 1.57 7.56
CA GLN A 8 27.36 2.43 8.29
C GLN A 8 27.92 3.40 7.25
N VAL A 9 27.29 4.56 7.14
CA VAL A 9 27.81 5.70 6.42
C VAL A 9 29.07 6.06 7.18
N GLN A 10 30.19 5.55 6.65
CA GLN A 10 31.57 5.91 6.89
C GLN A 10 31.77 7.02 7.94
N THR A 11 31.57 6.69 9.21
CA THR A 11 31.97 7.54 10.34
C THR A 11 33.51 7.64 10.40
N ALA A 12 34.22 6.76 9.70
CA ALA A 12 35.68 6.74 9.61
C ALA A 12 36.29 7.88 8.77
N ALA A 13 35.52 8.58 7.92
CA ALA A 13 36.06 9.71 7.15
C ALA A 13 35.79 11.08 7.81
N GLN A 14 34.98 11.14 8.87
CA GLN A 14 34.59 12.39 9.53
C GLN A 14 35.42 12.72 10.78
N THR A 15 36.46 11.94 11.09
CA THR A 15 37.32 12.19 12.26
C THR A 15 38.60 12.99 11.93
N GLU A 16 38.92 13.23 10.65
CA GLU A 16 40.26 13.75 10.28
C GLU A 16 40.35 15.19 9.73
N SER A 17 39.28 16.00 9.67
CA SER A 17 39.44 17.37 9.12
C SER A 17 38.75 18.52 9.85
N VAL A 18 38.26 18.35 11.07
CA VAL A 18 37.82 19.48 11.92
C VAL A 18 38.73 19.62 13.15
N GLN A 19 40.03 19.54 12.92
CA GLN A 19 41.03 20.05 13.85
C GLN A 19 41.76 21.20 13.16
N GLY A 20 41.19 22.39 13.21
CA GLY A 20 41.82 23.55 12.61
C GLY A 20 41.08 24.84 12.91
N VAL A 21 41.66 25.60 13.83
CA VAL A 21 41.42 27.04 14.04
C VAL A 21 40.20 27.41 14.88
N ASN A 22 40.19 26.98 16.15
CA ASN A 22 39.81 27.89 17.23
C ASN A 22 41.10 28.38 17.88
N GLN A 23 41.77 29.35 17.26
CA GLN A 23 42.69 30.20 18.01
C GLN A 23 41.84 31.28 18.65
N ASP A 24 41.52 31.13 19.93
CA ASP A 24 40.99 32.21 20.76
C ASP A 24 42.10 33.28 20.87
N VAL A 25 42.12 34.21 19.91
CA VAL A 25 43.13 35.28 19.91
C VAL A 25 42.78 36.24 21.03
N SER A 26 43.49 36.13 22.15
CA SER A 26 43.26 36.96 23.32
C SER A 26 43.85 38.35 23.12
N PHE A 27 43.02 39.38 22.98
CA PHE A 27 43.46 40.79 22.81
C PHE A 27 44.03 41.45 24.06
N LYS A 28 44.23 40.67 25.14
CA LYS A 28 44.81 41.15 26.41
C LYS A 28 46.17 41.81 26.22
N TRP A 29 46.99 41.29 25.30
CA TRP A 29 48.33 41.84 25.01
C TRP A 29 48.26 43.27 24.45
N LEU A 30 47.23 43.57 23.65
CA LEU A 30 47.03 44.89 23.04
C LEU A 30 46.59 45.92 24.07
N ILE A 31 45.73 45.51 25.01
CA ILE A 31 45.32 46.35 26.15
C ILE A 31 46.52 46.64 27.07
N ILE A 32 47.35 45.62 27.35
CA ILE A 32 48.56 45.77 28.16
C ILE A 32 49.56 46.71 27.48
N LEU A 33 49.76 46.57 26.17
CA LEU A 33 50.63 47.45 25.37
C LEU A 33 50.17 48.91 25.45
N LEU A 34 48.88 49.17 25.26
CA LEU A 34 48.33 50.54 25.35
C LEU A 34 48.48 51.13 26.75
N ALA A 35 48.24 50.34 27.80
CA ALA A 35 48.43 50.77 29.18
C ALA A 35 49.90 51.10 29.48
N LEU A 36 50.84 50.30 28.96
CA LEU A 36 52.28 50.55 29.10
C LEU A 36 52.73 51.81 28.36
N VAL A 37 52.26 52.03 27.13
CA VAL A 37 52.54 53.24 26.37
C VAL A 37 52.00 54.47 27.10
N ALA A 38 50.76 54.43 27.60
CA ALA A 38 50.18 55.51 28.38
C ALA A 38 50.97 55.78 29.69
N ALA A 39 51.36 54.74 30.43
CA ALA A 39 52.14 54.87 31.66
C ALA A 39 53.54 55.44 31.39
N CYS A 40 54.21 54.99 30.32
CA CYS A 40 55.52 55.49 29.92
C CYS A 40 55.48 56.98 29.56
N LEU A 41 54.47 57.40 28.79
CA LEU A 41 54.33 58.80 28.39
C LEU A 41 53.99 59.72 29.57
N ASN A 42 53.15 59.27 30.52
CA ASN A 42 52.92 59.98 31.77
C ASN A 42 54.20 60.06 32.61
N GLY A 43 54.96 58.97 32.71
CA GLY A 43 56.22 58.93 33.45
C GLY A 43 57.26 59.92 32.89
N LEU A 44 57.44 59.96 31.56
CA LEU A 44 58.35 60.89 30.88
C LEU A 44 57.90 62.35 31.07
N TYR A 45 56.60 62.63 31.06
CA TYR A 45 56.06 63.96 31.32
C TYR A 45 56.41 64.45 32.73
N PHE A 46 56.11 63.65 33.77
CA PHE A 46 56.41 64.03 35.16
C PHE A 46 57.91 64.11 35.47
N MET A 47 58.75 63.32 34.79
CA MET A 47 60.21 63.42 34.94
C MET A 47 60.80 64.70 34.34
N ASN A 48 60.25 65.19 33.23
CA ASN A 48 60.77 66.36 32.53
C ASN A 48 60.19 67.70 33.04
N PHE A 49 58.95 67.69 33.55
CA PHE A 49 58.28 68.87 34.11
C PHE A 49 58.19 68.79 35.66
N ASN A 50 59.29 69.13 36.34
CA ASN A 50 59.37 69.19 37.81
C ASN A 50 59.08 70.59 38.39
N GLY A 51 58.13 71.35 37.84
CA GLY A 51 57.81 72.69 38.34
C GLY A 51 56.39 73.16 38.04
N GLY A 52 55.62 73.45 39.10
CA GLY A 52 54.28 74.06 39.06
C GLY A 52 53.20 73.24 38.33
N TRP A 53 51.93 73.48 38.65
CA TRP A 53 50.85 72.96 37.81
C TRP A 53 50.90 73.79 36.51
N GLY A 54 51.31 73.19 35.39
CA GLY A 54 51.46 73.88 34.10
C GLY A 54 50.21 74.64 33.67
N ASN A 55 50.35 75.59 32.73
CA ASN A 55 49.20 76.33 32.22
C ASN A 55 48.42 75.49 31.21
N GLN A 56 47.17 75.86 30.94
CA GLN A 56 46.26 75.10 30.06
C GLN A 56 46.83 74.84 28.64
N ALA A 57 47.72 75.71 28.15
CA ALA A 57 48.39 75.54 26.86
C ALA A 57 49.40 74.37 26.83
N ASP A 58 50.13 74.15 27.94
CA ASP A 58 51.13 73.07 28.04
C ASP A 58 50.45 71.69 28.09
N PHE A 59 49.31 71.61 28.78
CA PHE A 59 48.45 70.43 28.76
C PHE A 59 47.84 70.16 27.37
N GLY A 60 47.53 71.22 26.61
CA GLY A 60 47.09 71.10 25.21
C GLY A 60 48.18 70.50 24.31
N ALA A 61 49.39 71.04 24.36
CA ALA A 61 50.52 70.55 23.55
C ALA A 61 50.94 69.11 23.93
N PHE A 62 50.85 68.74 25.20
CA PHE A 62 51.08 67.36 25.65
C PHE A 62 49.97 66.42 25.14
N GLY A 63 48.72 66.84 25.23
CA GLY A 63 47.58 66.11 24.65
C GLY A 63 47.72 65.89 23.15
N ASP A 64 48.24 66.89 22.42
CA ASP A 64 48.49 66.81 20.97
C ASP A 64 49.63 65.84 20.63
N PHE A 65 50.70 65.79 21.44
CA PHE A 65 51.78 64.81 21.26
C PHE A 65 51.31 63.38 21.56
N LEU A 66 50.60 63.18 22.67
CA LEU A 66 49.99 61.90 23.02
C LEU A 66 49.02 61.44 21.93
N GLY A 67 48.12 62.33 21.50
CA GLY A 67 47.17 62.08 20.43
C GLY A 67 47.87 61.78 19.10
N GLY A 68 48.93 62.51 18.77
CA GLY A 68 49.72 62.33 17.55
C GLY A 68 50.41 60.98 17.45
N VAL A 69 50.86 60.39 18.56
CA VAL A 69 51.50 59.06 18.59
C VAL A 69 50.48 57.94 18.78
N LEU A 70 49.51 58.12 19.68
CA LEU A 70 48.56 57.06 20.04
C LEU A 70 47.51 56.84 18.93
N ASN A 71 47.09 57.89 18.23
CA ASN A 71 46.04 57.80 17.22
C ASN A 71 46.46 56.96 15.99
N PRO A 72 47.67 57.10 15.41
CA PRO A 72 48.14 56.19 14.35
C PRO A 72 48.30 54.73 14.81
N ILE A 73 48.78 54.49 16.05
CA ILE A 73 48.94 53.13 16.61
C ILE A 73 47.57 52.48 16.79
N LEU A 74 46.62 53.19 17.41
CA LEU A 74 45.24 52.73 17.58
C LEU A 74 44.52 52.55 16.25
N GLY A 75 44.76 53.44 15.27
CA GLY A 75 44.22 53.33 13.92
C GLY A 75 44.69 52.04 13.22
N PHE A 76 46.00 51.76 13.26
CA PHE A 76 46.55 50.54 12.67
C PHE A 76 46.06 49.27 13.40
N ALA A 77 46.01 49.31 14.73
CA ALA A 77 45.43 48.23 15.54
C ALA A 77 43.96 47.97 15.16
N THR A 78 43.15 49.02 15.02
CA THR A 78 41.74 48.93 14.63
C THR A 78 41.59 48.30 13.25
N VAL A 79 42.39 48.72 12.26
CA VAL A 79 42.37 48.12 10.92
C VAL A 79 42.78 46.64 10.97
N GLY A 80 43.81 46.28 11.73
CA GLY A 80 44.23 44.89 11.92
C GLY A 80 43.13 44.02 12.55
N LEU A 81 42.46 44.53 13.59
CA LEU A 81 41.33 43.88 14.25
C LEU A 81 40.14 43.70 13.30
N LEU A 82 39.83 44.70 12.49
CA LEU A 82 38.77 44.64 11.48
C LEU A 82 39.08 43.60 10.40
N ILE A 83 40.30 43.57 9.88
CA ILE A 83 40.71 42.55 8.90
C ILE A 83 40.61 41.14 9.50
N TRP A 84 41.04 40.96 10.75
CA TRP A 84 40.93 39.67 11.43
C TRP A 84 39.47 39.27 11.63
N SER A 85 38.61 40.18 12.08
CA SER A 85 37.18 39.93 12.24
C SER A 85 36.51 39.58 10.91
N LEU A 86 36.83 40.29 9.82
CA LEU A 86 36.34 39.98 8.48
C LEU A 86 36.77 38.58 8.02
N LYS A 87 38.03 38.20 8.26
CA LYS A 87 38.50 36.84 7.94
C LYS A 87 37.72 35.78 8.73
N MET A 88 37.48 36.01 10.02
CA MET A 88 36.68 35.09 10.84
C MET A 88 35.24 34.97 10.31
N GLN A 89 34.57 36.09 10.05
CA GLN A 89 33.21 36.12 9.49
C GLN A 89 33.13 35.42 8.13
N MET A 90 34.14 35.59 7.27
CA MET A 90 34.22 34.89 5.98
C MET A 90 34.34 33.37 6.16
N ASN A 91 35.13 32.91 7.14
CA ASN A 91 35.26 31.49 7.45
C ASN A 91 33.94 30.91 8.01
N GLU A 92 33.29 31.61 8.94
CA GLU A 92 31.97 31.20 9.46
C GLU A 92 30.92 31.11 8.36
N LEU A 93 30.91 32.08 7.43
CA LEU A 93 30.00 32.07 6.29
C LEU A 93 30.30 30.90 5.34
N ALA A 94 31.57 30.56 5.12
CA ALA A 94 31.96 29.41 4.31
C ALA A 94 31.48 28.10 4.94
N LEU A 95 31.74 27.91 6.24
CA LEU A 95 31.27 26.74 7.00
C LEU A 95 29.74 26.65 7.03
N SER A 96 29.05 27.77 7.22
CA SER A 96 27.58 27.82 7.19
C SER A 96 27.01 27.41 5.83
N ARG A 97 27.64 27.84 4.73
CA ARG A 97 27.25 27.44 3.37
C ARG A 97 27.49 25.95 3.12
N GLU A 98 28.60 25.41 3.61
CA GLU A 98 28.91 23.98 3.53
C GLU A 98 27.89 23.14 4.29
N GLN A 99 27.60 23.50 5.55
CA GLN A 99 26.57 22.84 6.35
C GLN A 99 25.20 22.89 5.66
N LEU A 100 24.80 24.04 5.12
CA LEU A 100 23.54 24.16 4.38
C LEU A 100 23.51 23.28 3.12
N SER A 101 24.64 23.13 2.44
CA SER A 101 24.76 22.23 1.29
C SER A 101 24.57 20.76 1.70
N LEU A 102 25.23 20.34 2.77
CA LEU A 102 25.10 18.98 3.32
C LEU A 102 23.66 18.71 3.77
N THR A 103 23.04 19.62 4.53
CA THR A 103 21.63 19.47 4.95
C THR A 103 20.67 19.39 3.76
N ARG A 104 20.92 20.15 2.68
CA ARG A 104 20.11 20.07 1.46
C ARG A 104 20.25 18.71 0.77
N GLN A 105 21.46 18.15 0.77
CA GLN A 105 21.72 16.82 0.22
C GLN A 105 21.01 15.75 1.05
N GLU A 106 21.18 15.74 2.37
CA GLU A 106 20.51 14.80 3.28
C GLU A 106 18.98 14.88 3.15
N LEU A 107 18.43 16.09 3.03
CA LEU A 107 16.99 16.28 2.84
C LEU A 107 16.51 15.76 1.48
N LYS A 108 17.35 15.83 0.45
CA LYS A 108 17.05 15.24 -0.86
C LYS A 108 17.04 13.72 -0.78
N GLU A 109 18.05 13.12 -0.18
CA GLU A 109 18.16 11.67 0.04
C GLU A 109 16.97 11.16 0.87
N THR A 110 16.64 11.86 1.97
CA THR A 110 15.46 11.55 2.81
C THR A 110 14.15 11.62 2.01
N LYS A 111 13.99 12.60 1.11
CA LYS A 111 12.80 12.69 0.25
C LYS A 111 12.71 11.52 -0.72
N GLU A 112 13.83 11.07 -1.27
CA GLU A 112 13.88 9.92 -2.16
C GLU A 112 13.54 8.63 -1.40
N GLU A 113 14.14 8.41 -0.23
CA GLU A 113 13.83 7.26 0.63
C GLU A 113 12.38 7.24 1.10
N THR A 114 11.83 8.38 1.51
CA THR A 114 10.40 8.48 1.91
C THR A 114 9.45 8.32 0.74
N ALA A 115 9.86 8.64 -0.49
CA ALA A 115 9.08 8.36 -1.69
C ALA A 115 9.06 6.85 -2.00
N LEU A 116 10.22 6.20 -1.97
CA LEU A 116 10.33 4.75 -2.13
C LEU A 116 9.56 3.98 -1.05
N SER A 117 9.65 4.43 0.21
CA SER A 117 8.90 3.83 1.31
C SER A 117 7.39 4.01 1.15
N ARG A 118 6.92 5.16 0.66
CA ARG A 118 5.49 5.36 0.38
C ARG A 118 5.00 4.45 -0.73
N GLN A 119 5.77 4.34 -1.82
CA GLN A 119 5.44 3.42 -2.91
C GLN A 119 5.35 1.97 -2.42
N ALA A 120 6.33 1.50 -1.64
CA ALA A 120 6.30 0.14 -1.10
C ALA A 120 5.10 -0.09 -0.15
N LEU A 121 4.71 0.92 0.63
CA LEU A 121 3.50 0.85 1.47
C LEU A 121 2.22 0.82 0.63
N GLU A 122 2.13 1.60 -0.45
CA GLU A 122 0.99 1.58 -1.38
C GLU A 122 0.87 0.20 -2.06
N ASP A 123 1.98 -0.35 -2.54
CA ASP A 123 2.03 -1.72 -3.11
C ASP A 123 1.63 -2.77 -2.07
N GLN A 124 2.04 -2.61 -0.81
CA GLN A 124 1.63 -3.51 0.26
C GLN A 124 0.13 -3.41 0.57
N VAL A 125 -0.43 -2.20 0.63
CA VAL A 125 -1.87 -1.99 0.87
C VAL A 125 -2.70 -2.59 -0.26
N THR A 126 -2.29 -2.41 -1.52
CA THR A 126 -3.00 -3.00 -2.67
C THR A 126 -2.94 -4.53 -2.64
N HIS A 127 -1.79 -5.12 -2.28
CA HIS A 127 -1.67 -6.56 -2.09
C HIS A 127 -2.62 -7.08 -0.99
N LEU A 128 -2.65 -6.42 0.16
CA LEU A 128 -3.53 -6.79 1.28
C LEU A 128 -5.02 -6.66 0.91
N GLN A 129 -5.40 -5.61 0.18
CA GLN A 129 -6.77 -5.43 -0.32
C GLN A 129 -7.16 -6.55 -1.29
N LYS A 130 -6.24 -6.97 -2.17
CA LYS A 130 -6.45 -8.09 -3.09
C LYS A 130 -6.66 -9.40 -2.31
N GLU A 131 -5.83 -9.70 -1.32
CA GLU A 131 -5.97 -10.88 -0.46
C GLU A 131 -7.28 -10.87 0.34
N ALA A 132 -7.65 -9.72 0.93
CA ALA A 132 -8.91 -9.56 1.65
C ALA A 132 -10.11 -9.83 0.74
N SER A 133 -10.08 -9.31 -0.50
CA SER A 133 -11.12 -9.53 -1.50
C SER A 133 -11.23 -11.02 -1.88
N LEU A 134 -10.11 -11.71 -2.09
CA LEU A 134 -10.10 -13.16 -2.37
C LEU A 134 -10.70 -13.97 -1.21
N ASN A 135 -10.35 -13.62 0.03
CA ASN A 135 -10.88 -14.29 1.22
C ASN A 135 -12.39 -14.04 1.40
N GLU A 136 -12.86 -12.82 1.12
CA GLU A 136 -14.30 -12.51 1.13
C GLU A 136 -15.05 -13.30 0.06
N LEU A 137 -14.51 -13.37 -1.17
CA LEU A 137 -15.08 -14.19 -2.24
C LEU A 137 -15.15 -15.66 -1.84
N MET A 138 -14.08 -16.23 -1.27
CA MET A 138 -14.07 -17.61 -0.78
C MET A 138 -15.12 -17.86 0.31
N ARG A 139 -15.31 -16.90 1.22
CA ARG A 139 -16.35 -16.99 2.26
C ARG A 139 -17.74 -17.01 1.64
N LEU A 140 -18.03 -16.07 0.73
CA LEU A 140 -19.32 -15.99 0.04
C LEU A 140 -19.60 -17.23 -0.79
N MET A 141 -18.58 -17.73 -1.52
CA MET A 141 -18.67 -18.98 -2.27
C MET A 141 -18.97 -20.17 -1.36
N SER A 142 -18.34 -20.24 -0.19
CA SER A 142 -18.62 -21.32 0.77
C SER A 142 -20.05 -21.25 1.32
N ASP A 143 -20.55 -20.05 1.62
CA ASP A 143 -21.92 -19.84 2.08
C ASP A 143 -22.95 -20.23 1.00
N LEU A 144 -22.77 -19.75 -0.24
CA LEU A 144 -23.63 -20.16 -1.35
C LEU A 144 -23.59 -21.66 -1.60
N ARG A 145 -22.42 -22.30 -1.49
CA ARG A 145 -22.30 -23.75 -1.61
C ARG A 145 -23.09 -24.49 -0.53
N GLU A 146 -23.10 -23.98 0.70
CA GLU A 146 -23.88 -24.57 1.79
C GLU A 146 -25.39 -24.41 1.54
N GLN A 147 -25.81 -23.22 1.11
CA GLN A 147 -27.20 -22.97 0.69
C GLN A 147 -27.61 -23.88 -0.47
N PHE A 148 -26.75 -24.05 -1.48
CA PHE A 148 -26.97 -24.95 -2.62
C PHE A 148 -27.19 -26.39 -2.15
N LYS A 149 -26.33 -26.88 -1.26
CA LYS A 149 -26.43 -28.22 -0.68
C LYS A 149 -27.73 -28.38 0.11
N ALA A 150 -28.14 -27.37 0.89
CA ALA A 150 -29.39 -27.39 1.63
C ALA A 150 -30.60 -27.49 0.68
N ILE A 151 -30.64 -26.69 -0.38
CA ILE A 151 -31.71 -26.76 -1.39
C ILE A 151 -31.70 -28.11 -2.10
N CYS A 152 -30.53 -28.58 -2.56
CA CYS A 152 -30.42 -29.86 -3.27
C CYS A 152 -30.85 -31.06 -2.42
N THR A 153 -30.66 -31.02 -1.10
CA THR A 153 -31.10 -32.09 -0.20
C THR A 153 -32.56 -31.96 0.24
N SER A 154 -33.22 -30.84 -0.07
CA SER A 154 -34.63 -30.61 0.21
C SER A 154 -35.53 -31.40 -0.73
N LYS A 155 -36.79 -31.58 -0.31
CA LYS A 155 -37.80 -32.29 -1.10
C LYS A 155 -38.23 -31.45 -2.29
N VAL A 156 -38.47 -32.11 -3.42
CA VAL A 156 -39.09 -31.47 -4.58
C VAL A 156 -40.51 -31.04 -4.20
N LYS A 157 -40.81 -29.74 -4.28
CA LYS A 157 -42.18 -29.24 -4.21
C LYS A 157 -42.94 -29.74 -5.43
N THR A 158 -43.77 -30.77 -5.23
CA THR A 158 -44.58 -31.40 -6.29
C THR A 158 -46.01 -30.87 -6.27
N ASN A 159 -46.58 -30.67 -7.46
CA ASN A 159 -48.03 -30.54 -7.66
C ASN A 159 -48.58 -31.86 -8.25
N ASN A 160 -49.90 -31.94 -8.44
CA ASN A 160 -50.53 -33.17 -8.94
C ASN A 160 -50.04 -33.56 -10.35
N ASP A 161 -49.73 -32.59 -11.20
CA ASP A 161 -49.26 -32.86 -12.57
C ASP A 161 -47.85 -33.47 -12.56
N LEU A 162 -46.93 -32.91 -11.76
CA LEU A 162 -45.59 -33.48 -11.56
C LEU A 162 -45.67 -34.90 -10.99
N LYS A 163 -46.57 -35.15 -10.05
CA LYS A 163 -46.78 -36.49 -9.50
C LYS A 163 -47.26 -37.47 -10.57
N ASN A 164 -48.24 -37.08 -11.39
CA ASN A 164 -48.78 -37.93 -12.44
C ASN A 164 -47.71 -38.30 -13.49
N ILE A 165 -46.89 -37.33 -13.89
CA ILE A 165 -45.78 -37.59 -14.83
C ILE A 165 -44.78 -38.55 -14.18
N LEU A 166 -44.35 -38.28 -12.95
CA LEU A 166 -43.38 -39.14 -12.24
C LEU A 166 -43.87 -40.58 -12.02
N ILE A 167 -45.17 -40.82 -11.85
CA ILE A 167 -45.76 -42.16 -11.72
C ILE A 167 -45.74 -42.92 -13.06
N ASN A 168 -45.86 -42.20 -14.17
CA ASN A 168 -45.98 -42.77 -15.51
C ASN A 168 -44.64 -43.00 -16.21
N ILE A 169 -43.52 -42.49 -15.65
CA ILE A 169 -42.17 -42.78 -16.16
C ILE A 169 -41.88 -44.29 -15.96
N PRO A 170 -41.74 -45.09 -17.02
CA PRO A 170 -41.36 -46.50 -16.93
C PRO A 170 -39.93 -46.59 -16.38
N MET A 171 -39.78 -47.21 -15.21
CA MET A 171 -38.47 -47.49 -14.63
C MET A 171 -38.57 -48.73 -13.76
N ASP A 172 -37.45 -49.44 -13.61
CA ASP A 172 -37.30 -50.74 -12.93
C ASP A 172 -37.64 -50.70 -11.42
N PHE A 173 -38.07 -49.54 -10.92
CA PHE A 173 -38.44 -49.27 -9.53
C PHE A 173 -39.73 -48.45 -9.52
N TYR A 174 -40.87 -49.08 -9.18
CA TYR A 174 -42.17 -48.42 -9.08
C TYR A 174 -42.09 -47.20 -8.13
N TRP A 175 -42.18 -45.99 -8.68
CA TRP A 175 -42.39 -44.79 -7.90
C TRP A 175 -43.76 -44.87 -7.22
N THR A 176 -43.79 -45.34 -5.98
CA THR A 176 -44.98 -45.17 -5.15
C THR A 176 -45.22 -43.67 -4.94
N HIS A 177 -46.48 -43.24 -4.76
CA HIS A 177 -46.78 -41.84 -4.40
C HIS A 177 -45.93 -41.37 -3.20
N LYS A 178 -45.67 -42.28 -2.24
CA LYS A 178 -44.80 -42.05 -1.09
C LYS A 178 -43.33 -41.82 -1.46
N ALA A 179 -42.82 -42.45 -2.52
CA ALA A 179 -41.46 -42.21 -3.00
C ALA A 179 -41.35 -40.81 -3.64
N ILE A 180 -42.37 -40.40 -4.40
CA ILE A 180 -42.43 -39.07 -5.03
C ILE A 180 -42.55 -37.95 -3.98
N ASP A 181 -43.36 -38.16 -2.95
CA ASP A 181 -43.48 -37.21 -1.82
C ASP A 181 -42.18 -37.04 -1.00
N ASN A 182 -41.20 -37.92 -1.22
CA ASN A 182 -39.89 -37.87 -0.59
C ASN A 182 -38.75 -37.67 -1.60
N LEU A 183 -39.05 -37.41 -2.88
CA LEU A 183 -38.05 -37.14 -3.90
C LEU A 183 -37.29 -35.86 -3.55
N ARG A 184 -35.96 -35.93 -3.63
CA ARG A 184 -35.07 -34.80 -3.36
C ARG A 184 -34.56 -34.19 -4.67
N ILE A 185 -34.23 -32.90 -4.62
CA ILE A 185 -33.76 -32.16 -5.80
C ILE A 185 -32.46 -32.76 -6.36
N ASN A 186 -31.51 -33.16 -5.51
CA ASN A 186 -30.25 -33.77 -5.93
C ASN A 186 -30.45 -35.06 -6.73
N LYS A 187 -31.45 -35.86 -6.35
CA LYS A 187 -31.83 -37.08 -7.07
C LYS A 187 -32.43 -36.82 -8.44
N LEU A 188 -32.94 -35.62 -8.68
CA LEU A 188 -33.49 -35.25 -9.97
C LEU A 188 -32.42 -34.62 -10.87
N LEU A 189 -31.44 -33.90 -10.28
CA LEU A 189 -30.41 -33.19 -11.02
C LEU A 189 -29.14 -34.01 -11.30
N TYR A 190 -28.68 -34.86 -10.37
CA TYR A 190 -27.33 -35.44 -10.41
C TYR A 190 -27.31 -36.97 -10.47
N GLU A 191 -28.22 -37.60 -9.73
CA GLU A 191 -28.41 -39.03 -9.84
C GLU A 191 -29.44 -39.22 -10.95
N GLU A 192 -28.99 -39.28 -12.21
CA GLU A 192 -29.85 -39.80 -13.26
C GLU A 192 -30.56 -41.06 -12.71
N PRO A 193 -31.90 -41.12 -12.73
CA PRO A 193 -32.49 -42.43 -12.92
C PRO A 193 -32.01 -42.83 -14.33
N THR A 194 -31.56 -44.06 -14.51
CA THR A 194 -31.53 -44.70 -15.82
C THR A 194 -32.92 -44.61 -16.47
N ILE A 195 -33.28 -43.46 -17.03
CA ILE A 195 -34.52 -43.21 -17.74
C ILE A 195 -34.17 -43.40 -19.21
N ALA A 196 -34.71 -44.45 -19.81
CA ALA A 196 -34.61 -44.68 -21.24
C ALA A 196 -34.99 -43.40 -22.00
N ALA A 197 -34.23 -43.07 -23.05
CA ALA A 197 -34.16 -41.76 -23.69
C ALA A 197 -35.48 -41.14 -24.21
N SER A 198 -36.60 -41.86 -24.21
CA SER A 198 -37.93 -41.33 -24.53
C SER A 198 -38.68 -40.74 -23.33
N ASP A 199 -38.50 -41.30 -22.13
CA ASP A 199 -39.40 -41.06 -21.00
C ASP A 199 -38.89 -39.95 -20.07
N SER A 200 -37.61 -39.59 -20.20
CA SER A 200 -37.00 -38.42 -19.56
C SER A 200 -37.43 -37.12 -20.22
N GLN A 201 -37.82 -37.16 -21.50
CA GLN A 201 -38.23 -35.98 -22.24
C GLN A 201 -39.52 -35.36 -21.69
N GLU A 202 -40.52 -36.17 -21.31
CA GLU A 202 -41.77 -35.65 -20.76
C GLU A 202 -41.54 -34.94 -19.41
N LEU A 203 -40.69 -35.50 -18.55
CA LEU A 203 -40.30 -34.87 -17.29
C LEU A 203 -39.51 -33.57 -17.52
N ILE A 204 -38.55 -33.56 -18.43
CA ILE A 204 -37.76 -32.37 -18.76
C ILE A 204 -38.65 -31.27 -19.35
N ILE A 205 -39.54 -31.61 -20.28
CA ILE A 205 -40.51 -30.68 -20.88
C ILE A 205 -41.41 -30.11 -19.79
N TYR A 206 -41.93 -30.95 -18.89
CA TYR A 206 -42.75 -30.47 -17.79
C TYR A 206 -41.99 -29.53 -16.87
N LEU A 207 -40.79 -29.91 -16.43
CA LEU A 207 -39.98 -29.10 -15.52
C LEU A 207 -39.63 -27.74 -16.15
N ARG A 208 -39.23 -27.74 -17.43
CA ARG A 208 -38.96 -26.52 -18.19
C ARG A 208 -40.21 -25.64 -18.30
N ASN A 209 -41.34 -26.22 -18.70
CA ASN A 209 -42.60 -25.49 -18.77
C ASN A 209 -43.00 -24.94 -17.41
N SER A 210 -42.90 -25.73 -16.33
CA SER A 210 -43.22 -25.30 -14.97
C SER A 210 -42.32 -24.16 -14.48
N PHE A 211 -41.07 -24.15 -14.95
CA PHE A 211 -40.12 -23.08 -14.71
C PHE A 211 -40.55 -21.81 -15.46
N GLU A 212 -40.79 -21.91 -16.77
CA GLU A 212 -41.22 -20.79 -17.62
C GLU A 212 -42.56 -20.20 -17.16
N TYR A 213 -43.58 -21.02 -16.90
CA TYR A 213 -44.90 -20.55 -16.43
C TYR A 213 -44.85 -19.94 -15.02
N GLY A 214 -43.95 -20.41 -14.15
CA GLY A 214 -43.74 -19.81 -12.82
C GLY A 214 -43.31 -18.34 -12.87
N THR A 215 -42.62 -17.92 -13.93
CA THR A 215 -42.24 -16.52 -14.17
C THR A 215 -43.47 -15.63 -14.43
N THR A 216 -44.50 -16.16 -15.08
CA THR A 216 -45.70 -15.42 -15.48
C THR A 216 -46.69 -15.21 -14.33
N GLU A 217 -46.77 -16.12 -13.38
CA GLU A 217 -47.67 -16.04 -12.21
C GLU A 217 -47.06 -15.35 -10.97
N ARG A 218 -45.84 -14.81 -11.07
CA ARG A 218 -45.10 -14.14 -9.97
C ARG A 218 -44.94 -14.99 -8.69
N ARG A 219 -44.88 -16.32 -8.80
CA ARG A 219 -44.52 -17.21 -7.69
C ARG A 219 -43.22 -17.93 -8.03
N PRO A 220 -42.05 -17.39 -7.61
CA PRO A 220 -40.78 -18.06 -7.86
C PRO A 220 -40.82 -19.47 -7.27
N THR A 221 -40.57 -20.45 -8.12
CA THR A 221 -40.45 -21.85 -7.70
C THR A 221 -39.09 -22.06 -7.05
N GLN A 222 -38.92 -23.16 -6.30
CA GLN A 222 -37.61 -23.57 -5.76
C GLN A 222 -36.51 -23.68 -6.84
N TRP A 223 -36.89 -23.79 -8.11
CA TRP A 223 -35.98 -23.87 -9.25
C TRP A 223 -35.41 -22.49 -9.63
N HIS A 224 -36.18 -21.41 -9.43
CA HIS A 224 -35.70 -20.03 -9.63
C HIS A 224 -34.70 -19.64 -8.52
N ASP A 225 -34.98 -20.06 -7.28
CA ASP A 225 -34.03 -19.89 -6.17
C ASP A 225 -32.71 -20.61 -6.48
N LEU A 226 -32.80 -21.82 -7.04
CA LEU A 226 -31.63 -22.60 -7.43
C LEU A 226 -30.87 -21.97 -8.61
N GLU A 227 -31.56 -21.50 -9.64
CA GLU A 227 -30.93 -20.77 -10.76
C GLU A 227 -30.18 -19.53 -10.26
N THR A 228 -30.84 -18.73 -9.41
CA THR A 228 -30.27 -17.50 -8.84
C THR A 228 -29.00 -17.82 -8.05
N LEU A 229 -29.05 -18.86 -7.22
CA LEU A 229 -27.92 -19.28 -6.42
C LEU A 229 -26.77 -19.76 -7.32
N LEU A 230 -27.05 -20.66 -8.27
CA LEU A 230 -26.06 -21.23 -9.19
C LEU A 230 -25.38 -20.15 -10.03
N THR A 231 -26.13 -19.22 -10.58
CA THR A 231 -25.60 -18.11 -11.38
C THR A 231 -24.78 -17.15 -10.53
N GLN A 232 -25.20 -16.83 -9.31
CA GLN A 232 -24.40 -16.05 -8.36
C GLN A 232 -23.10 -16.75 -8.01
N PHE A 233 -23.14 -18.05 -7.70
CA PHE A 233 -21.95 -18.85 -7.40
C PHE A 233 -20.99 -18.86 -8.59
N GLY A 234 -21.47 -19.15 -9.80
CA GLY A 234 -20.66 -19.15 -11.01
C GLY A 234 -20.02 -17.79 -11.29
N ARG A 235 -20.76 -16.69 -11.14
CA ARG A 235 -20.23 -15.33 -11.29
C ARG A 235 -19.15 -14.99 -10.24
N LEU A 236 -19.33 -15.41 -8.98
CA LEU A 236 -18.32 -15.23 -7.94
C LEU A 236 -17.04 -16.03 -8.23
N VAL A 237 -17.19 -17.27 -8.70
CA VAL A 237 -16.07 -18.14 -9.09
C VAL A 237 -15.28 -17.53 -10.25
N ILE A 238 -15.96 -17.01 -11.28
CA ILE A 238 -15.31 -16.30 -12.39
C ILE A 238 -14.53 -15.08 -11.88
N LYS A 239 -15.13 -14.29 -10.99
CA LYS A 239 -14.47 -13.12 -10.39
C LYS A 239 -13.26 -13.53 -9.53
N TYR A 240 -13.37 -14.63 -8.79
CA TYR A 240 -12.25 -15.21 -8.04
C TYR A 240 -11.11 -15.62 -8.98
N HIS A 241 -11.42 -16.30 -10.09
CA HIS A 241 -10.42 -16.68 -11.08
C HIS A 241 -9.70 -15.48 -11.70
N GLN A 242 -10.42 -14.41 -12.04
CA GLN A 242 -9.82 -13.17 -12.58
C GLN A 242 -8.87 -12.48 -11.60
N LEU A 243 -9.15 -12.59 -10.30
CA LEU A 243 -8.35 -11.95 -9.26
C LEU A 243 -7.21 -12.85 -8.76
N SER A 244 -7.40 -14.17 -8.75
CA SER A 244 -6.42 -15.13 -8.23
C SER A 244 -5.12 -15.07 -9.03
N SER A 245 -3.99 -15.04 -8.32
CA SER A 245 -2.66 -15.21 -8.94
C SER A 245 -2.31 -16.68 -9.18
N ASN A 246 -3.11 -17.64 -8.69
CA ASN A 246 -2.89 -19.08 -8.83
C ASN A 246 -3.99 -19.69 -9.73
N PRO A 247 -3.68 -19.97 -11.02
CA PRO A 247 -4.66 -20.48 -11.97
C PRO A 247 -5.09 -21.92 -11.64
N THR A 248 -4.17 -22.78 -11.20
CA THR A 248 -4.48 -24.17 -10.84
C THR A 248 -5.50 -24.24 -9.71
N PHE A 249 -5.33 -23.44 -8.67
CA PHE A 249 -6.28 -23.40 -7.55
C PHE A 249 -7.62 -22.77 -7.96
N ALA A 250 -7.59 -21.70 -8.75
CA ALA A 250 -8.81 -21.09 -9.28
C ALA A 250 -9.63 -22.05 -10.16
N ASN A 251 -8.96 -22.89 -10.95
CA ASN A 251 -9.59 -23.89 -11.81
C ASN A 251 -10.35 -24.97 -11.03
N ILE A 252 -9.98 -25.26 -9.79
CA ILE A 252 -10.74 -26.19 -8.92
C ILE A 252 -12.17 -25.66 -8.74
N TYR A 253 -12.31 -24.38 -8.40
CA TYR A 253 -13.62 -23.75 -8.23
C TYR A 253 -14.38 -23.59 -9.54
N ILE A 254 -13.68 -23.31 -10.65
CA ILE A 254 -14.29 -23.23 -11.99
C ILE A 254 -14.91 -24.58 -12.36
N ASN A 255 -14.20 -25.69 -12.14
CA ASN A 255 -14.72 -27.04 -12.36
C ASN A 255 -15.87 -27.39 -11.41
N GLU A 256 -15.79 -26.99 -10.15
CA GLU A 256 -16.89 -27.14 -9.18
C GLU A 256 -18.15 -26.40 -9.67
N ALA A 257 -18.02 -25.14 -10.08
CA ALA A 257 -19.13 -24.36 -10.62
C ALA A 257 -19.73 -24.99 -11.88
N LYS A 258 -18.89 -25.46 -12.81
CA LYS A 258 -19.34 -26.20 -14.00
C LYS A 258 -20.15 -27.43 -13.62
N GLY A 259 -19.65 -28.21 -12.65
CA GLY A 259 -20.33 -29.40 -12.15
C GLY A 259 -21.69 -29.11 -11.54
N MET A 260 -21.86 -27.94 -10.91
CA MET A 260 -23.14 -27.52 -10.33
C MET A 260 -24.12 -26.95 -11.36
N LEU A 261 -23.62 -26.17 -12.32
CA LEU A 261 -24.43 -25.46 -13.32
C LEU A 261 -24.92 -26.39 -14.44
N LYS A 262 -24.07 -27.31 -14.92
CA LYS A 262 -24.36 -28.12 -16.11
C LYS A 262 -25.62 -28.99 -15.97
N PRO A 263 -25.81 -29.76 -14.89
CA PRO A 263 -27.01 -30.60 -14.77
C PRO A 263 -28.30 -29.79 -14.66
N PHE A 264 -28.23 -28.59 -14.08
CA PHE A 264 -29.35 -27.65 -14.09
C PHE A 264 -29.64 -27.15 -15.52
N GLN A 265 -28.59 -26.77 -16.26
CA GLN A 265 -28.74 -26.32 -17.65
C GLN A 265 -29.31 -27.40 -18.57
N ASP A 266 -28.89 -28.65 -18.40
CA ASP A 266 -29.33 -29.77 -19.24
C ASP A 266 -30.86 -30.00 -19.11
N ILE A 267 -31.44 -29.68 -17.94
CA ILE A 267 -32.89 -29.76 -17.70
C ILE A 267 -33.61 -28.48 -18.14
N PHE A 268 -33.24 -27.34 -17.53
CA PHE A 268 -34.03 -26.11 -17.63
C PHE A 268 -33.66 -25.24 -18.83
N ALA A 269 -32.47 -25.40 -19.40
CA ALA A 269 -31.99 -24.69 -20.58
C ALA A 269 -32.15 -23.16 -20.51
N THR A 270 -31.81 -22.55 -19.36
CA THR A 270 -32.03 -21.13 -19.14
C THR A 270 -30.92 -20.27 -19.77
N GLU A 271 -31.26 -19.03 -20.16
CA GLU A 271 -30.32 -18.10 -20.78
C GLU A 271 -29.23 -17.66 -19.78
N GLU A 272 -29.60 -17.34 -18.55
CA GLU A 272 -28.68 -16.87 -17.51
C GLU A 272 -27.62 -17.92 -17.15
N VAL A 273 -28.03 -19.19 -17.01
CA VAL A 273 -27.09 -20.28 -16.73
C VAL A 273 -26.21 -20.58 -17.94
N ALA A 274 -26.76 -20.51 -19.17
CA ALA A 274 -25.97 -20.67 -20.40
C ALA A 274 -24.86 -19.63 -20.52
N ILE A 275 -25.12 -18.36 -20.21
CA ILE A 275 -24.13 -17.28 -20.25
C ILE A 275 -22.98 -17.58 -19.29
N VAL A 276 -23.29 -17.94 -18.05
CA VAL A 276 -22.28 -18.23 -17.02
C VAL A 276 -21.47 -19.47 -17.38
N LEU A 277 -22.11 -20.55 -17.86
CA LEU A 277 -21.43 -21.75 -18.34
C LEU A 277 -20.51 -21.47 -19.52
N GLY A 278 -20.95 -20.64 -20.48
CA GLY A 278 -20.12 -20.26 -21.63
C GLY A 278 -18.84 -19.54 -21.21
N GLN A 279 -18.91 -18.66 -20.20
CA GLN A 279 -17.74 -18.00 -19.63
C GLN A 279 -16.80 -19.00 -18.93
N ILE A 280 -17.36 -19.92 -18.15
CA ILE A 280 -16.61 -21.00 -17.47
C ILE A 280 -15.89 -21.91 -18.47
N ASP A 281 -16.58 -22.32 -19.54
CA ASP A 281 -16.00 -23.16 -20.59
C ASP A 281 -14.88 -22.45 -21.34
N GLY A 282 -15.03 -21.14 -21.60
CA GLY A 282 -13.97 -20.31 -22.17
C GLY A 282 -12.71 -20.27 -21.30
N ILE A 283 -12.86 -20.13 -19.98
CA ILE A 283 -11.75 -20.15 -19.01
C ILE A 283 -11.05 -21.51 -19.02
N LEU A 284 -11.80 -22.60 -18.93
CA LEU A 284 -11.22 -23.95 -18.93
C LEU A 284 -10.50 -24.29 -20.23
N TYR A 285 -11.03 -23.82 -21.38
CA TYR A 285 -10.37 -23.99 -22.67
C TYR A 285 -9.02 -23.28 -22.73
N GLN A 286 -8.95 -22.02 -22.27
CA GLN A 286 -7.70 -21.25 -22.22
C GLN A 286 -6.67 -21.91 -21.31
N SER A 287 -7.08 -22.38 -20.13
CA SER A 287 -6.19 -23.08 -19.20
C SER A 287 -5.61 -24.37 -19.77
N LYS A 288 -6.42 -25.11 -20.53
CA LYS A 288 -5.95 -26.35 -21.17
C LYS A 288 -4.97 -26.08 -22.31
N GLN A 289 -5.11 -24.94 -23.00
CA GLN A 289 -4.13 -24.54 -24.01
C GLN A 289 -2.80 -24.13 -23.40
N SER A 290 -2.79 -23.41 -22.27
CA SER A 290 -1.53 -23.04 -21.61
C SER A 290 -0.75 -24.26 -21.10
N GLU A 291 -1.43 -25.27 -20.57
CA GLU A 291 -0.79 -26.52 -20.10
C GLU A 291 -0.17 -27.38 -21.23
N LEU A 292 -0.54 -27.14 -22.49
CA LEU A 292 0.01 -27.85 -23.65
C LEU A 292 1.23 -27.15 -24.27
N VAL A 293 1.52 -25.92 -23.85
CA VAL A 293 2.63 -25.10 -24.37
C VAL A 293 3.84 -25.12 -23.43
N ASP A 294 3.64 -25.48 -22.15
CA ASP A 294 4.68 -25.72 -21.15
C ASP A 294 5.13 -27.19 -21.12
#